data_AF-A0A853AN00-F1
#
_entry.id   AF-A0A853AN00-F1
#
_cell.length_a   1.000
_cell.length_b   1.000
_cell.length_c   1.000
_cell.angle_alpha   90.00
_cell.angle_beta   90.00
_cell.angle_gamma   90.00
#
_symmetry.space_group_name_H-M   'P 1'
#
loop_
_entity.id
_entity.type
_entity.pdbx_description
1 polymer ?
#
loop_
_entity_poly.entity_id
_entity_poly.type
_entity_poly.pdbx_seq_one_letter_code
_entity_poly.pdbx_strand_id
1 'polypeptide(L)'
;MSDVFKALADPTRRAILDELADRDGQTLFEICGRLAGKHGLGSSRQAISQHIDVLAQAGLVETRRDGRYKFHHLNTGPLRHLTDRWLAPEPEEKP
;
A
#
# COMPACT_ATOMS: atom_id res chain seq x y z
N MET A 1 -0.88 -10.57 14.00
CA MET A 1 0.24 -9.79 13.43
C MET A 1 0.54 -10.35 12.06
N SER A 2 0.20 -9.60 10.99
CA SER A 2 0.63 -9.96 9.64
C SER A 2 2.09 -9.53 9.48
N ASP A 3 2.95 -10.45 9.04
CA ASP A 3 4.33 -10.13 8.68
C ASP A 3 4.35 -9.20 7.46
N VAL A 4 5.10 -8.10 7.55
CA VAL A 4 5.21 -7.08 6.49
C VAL A 4 5.78 -7.68 5.19
N PHE A 5 6.73 -8.62 5.29
CA PHE A 5 7.31 -9.27 4.12
C PHE A 5 6.33 -10.22 3.46
N LYS A 6 5.53 -10.93 4.26
CA LYS A 6 4.45 -11.77 3.74
C LYS A 6 3.39 -10.92 3.04
N ALA A 7 3.07 -9.73 3.57
CA ALA A 7 2.19 -8.79 2.89
C ALA A 7 2.80 -8.27 1.57
N LEU A 8 4.11 -8.02 1.51
CA LEU A 8 4.76 -7.55 0.27
C LEU A 8 5.01 -8.64 -0.78
N ALA A 9 5.00 -9.92 -0.40
CA ALA A 9 5.32 -11.02 -1.32
C ALA A 9 4.35 -11.16 -2.52
N ASP A 10 3.14 -10.60 -2.43
CA ASP A 10 2.12 -10.69 -3.48
C ASP A 10 2.20 -9.50 -4.43
N PRO A 11 2.21 -9.74 -5.76
CA PRO A 11 2.35 -8.68 -6.75
C PRO A 11 1.14 -7.74 -6.79
N THR A 12 -0.08 -8.22 -6.55
CA THR A 12 -1.28 -7.37 -6.49
C THR A 12 -1.22 -6.44 -5.29
N ARG A 13 -0.73 -6.91 -4.14
CA ARG A 13 -0.52 -6.07 -2.96
C ARG A 13 0.52 -4.99 -3.21
N ARG A 14 1.62 -5.31 -3.89
CA ARG A 14 2.62 -4.30 -4.30
C ARG A 14 2.02 -3.27 -5.27
N ALA A 15 1.27 -3.71 -6.28
CA ALA A 15 0.58 -2.79 -7.19
C ALA A 15 -0.41 -1.85 -6.47
N ILE A 16 -1.13 -2.33 -5.45
CA ILE A 16 -1.99 -1.46 -4.62
C ILE A 16 -1.15 -0.39 -3.91
N LEU A 17 -0.01 -0.77 -3.33
CA LEU A 17 0.88 0.19 -2.67
C LEU A 17 1.48 1.18 -3.67
N ASP A 18 1.85 0.73 -4.87
CA ASP A 18 2.36 1.59 -5.95
C ASP A 18 1.30 2.64 -6.35
N GLU A 19 0.02 2.24 -6.44
CA GLU A 19 -1.06 3.17 -6.75
C GLU A 19 -1.33 4.19 -5.65
N LEU A 20 -1.21 3.78 -4.38
CA LEU A 20 -1.32 4.68 -3.24
C LEU A 20 -0.08 5.58 -3.09
N ALA A 21 1.09 5.12 -3.51
CA ALA A 21 2.31 5.94 -3.59
C ALA A 21 2.19 7.01 -4.69
N ASP A 22 1.65 6.65 -5.85
CA ASP A 22 1.44 7.60 -6.96
C ASP A 22 0.33 8.62 -6.64
N ARG A 23 -0.75 8.18 -6.01
CA ARG A 23 -1.82 9.06 -5.52
C ARG A 23 -2.41 8.51 -4.23
N ASP A 24 -2.07 9.14 -3.13
CA ASP A 24 -2.57 8.76 -1.81
C ASP A 24 -4.04 9.16 -1.59
N GLY A 25 -4.67 8.60 -0.56
CA GLY A 25 -6.04 8.96 -0.16
C GLY A 25 -7.10 8.57 -1.18
N GLN A 26 -7.12 7.30 -1.56
CA GLN A 26 -8.04 6.77 -2.58
C GLN A 26 -9.16 5.93 -1.96
N THR A 27 -10.34 5.99 -2.55
CA THR A 27 -11.40 5.02 -2.29
C THR A 27 -11.09 3.67 -2.92
N LEU A 28 -11.72 2.60 -2.42
CA LEU A 28 -11.59 1.26 -3.03
C LEU A 28 -11.97 1.27 -4.52
N PHE A 29 -12.96 2.08 -4.90
CA PHE A 29 -13.39 2.20 -6.29
C PHE A 29 -12.30 2.81 -7.17
N GLU A 30 -11.67 3.89 -6.72
CA GLU A 30 -10.55 4.53 -7.44
C GLU A 30 -9.35 3.59 -7.57
N ILE A 31 -8.97 2.89 -6.49
CA ILE A 31 -7.89 1.89 -6.53
C ILE A 31 -8.18 0.84 -7.59
N CYS A 32 -9.39 0.26 -7.59
CA CYS A 32 -9.77 -0.76 -8.58
C CYS A 32 -9.71 -0.22 -10.01
N GLY A 33 -10.19 1.00 -10.25
CA GLY A 33 -10.14 1.63 -11.57
C GLY A 33 -8.71 1.83 -12.08
N ARG A 34 -7.80 2.24 -11.20
CA ARG A 34 -6.38 2.45 -11.53
C ARG A 34 -5.63 1.14 -11.74
N LEU A 35 -5.87 0.13 -10.91
CA LEU A 35 -5.31 -1.22 -11.11
C LEU A 35 -5.75 -1.83 -12.45
N ALA A 36 -7.01 -1.66 -12.84
CA ALA A 36 -7.49 -2.13 -14.14
C ALA A 36 -6.84 -1.35 -15.30
N GLY A 37 -6.71 -0.02 -15.18
CA GLY A 37 -6.18 0.83 -16.24
C GLY A 37 -4.67 0.78 -16.42
N LYS A 38 -3.89 0.86 -15.33
CA LYS A 38 -2.42 0.95 -15.35
C LYS A 38 -1.73 -0.41 -15.27
N HIS A 39 -2.32 -1.37 -14.54
CA HIS A 39 -1.70 -2.67 -14.29
C HIS A 39 -2.37 -3.82 -15.04
N GLY A 40 -3.48 -3.57 -15.77
CA GLY A 40 -4.25 -4.62 -16.45
C GLY A 40 -4.88 -5.63 -15.49
N LEU A 41 -5.01 -5.28 -14.21
CA LEU A 41 -5.48 -6.19 -13.16
C LEU A 41 -7.00 -6.10 -13.03
N GLY A 42 -7.70 -6.98 -13.76
CA GLY A 42 -9.15 -7.16 -13.71
C GLY A 42 -9.62 -8.03 -12.54
N SER A 43 -9.28 -7.67 -11.30
CA SER A 43 -9.75 -8.38 -10.10
C SER A 43 -11.09 -7.84 -9.59
N SER A 44 -11.86 -8.69 -8.92
CA SER A 44 -13.10 -8.24 -8.29
C SER A 44 -12.82 -7.25 -7.15
N ARG A 45 -13.74 -6.31 -6.91
CA ARG A 45 -13.66 -5.36 -5.78
C ARG A 45 -13.49 -6.07 -4.42
N GLN A 46 -14.10 -7.24 -4.26
CA GLN A 46 -13.97 -8.06 -3.06
C GLN A 46 -12.54 -8.60 -2.89
N ALA A 47 -11.93 -9.11 -3.97
CA ALA A 47 -10.55 -9.58 -3.93
C ALA A 47 -9.59 -8.44 -3.59
N ILE A 48 -9.76 -7.26 -4.20
CA ILE A 48 -8.95 -6.08 -3.87
C ILE A 48 -9.15 -5.63 -2.41
N SER A 49 -10.40 -5.65 -1.91
CA SER A 49 -10.66 -5.36 -0.48
C SER A 49 -9.91 -6.31 0.44
N GLN A 50 -9.90 -7.62 0.13
CA GLN A 50 -9.19 -8.61 0.93
C GLN A 50 -7.67 -8.37 0.94
N HIS A 51 -7.10 -7.95 -0.20
CA HIS A 51 -5.69 -7.56 -0.28
C HIS A 51 -5.39 -6.31 0.56
N ILE A 52 -6.26 -5.30 0.51
CA ILE A 52 -6.15 -4.10 1.34
C ILE A 52 -6.24 -4.44 2.84
N ASP A 53 -7.13 -5.35 3.23
CA ASP A 53 -7.25 -5.77 4.63
C ASP A 53 -5.97 -6.45 5.13
N VAL A 54 -5.31 -7.26 4.30
CA VAL A 54 -3.98 -7.83 4.62
C VAL A 54 -2.93 -6.74 4.76
N LEU A 55 -2.92 -5.74 3.88
CA LEU A 55 -1.99 -4.61 3.95
C LEU A 55 -2.22 -3.75 5.19
N ALA A 56 -3.48 -3.51 5.57
CA ALA A 56 -3.84 -2.79 6.78
C ALA A 56 -3.42 -3.56 8.05
N GLN A 57 -3.61 -4.89 8.06
CA GLN A 57 -3.13 -5.74 9.16
C GLN A 57 -1.60 -5.75 9.29
N ALA A 58 -0.88 -5.52 8.20
CA ALA A 58 0.58 -5.36 8.18
C ALA A 58 1.03 -3.92 8.49
N GLY A 59 0.10 -2.99 8.67
CA GLY A 59 0.38 -1.57 8.91
C GLY A 59 0.87 -0.81 7.67
N LEU A 60 0.75 -1.40 6.46
CA LEU A 60 1.18 -0.77 5.21
C LEU A 60 0.12 0.13 4.59
N VAL A 61 -1.14 0.01 5.05
CA VAL A 61 -2.25 0.85 4.64
C VAL A 61 -3.04 1.30 5.85
N GLU A 62 -3.32 2.59 5.93
CA GLU A 62 -4.23 3.17 6.91
C GLU A 62 -5.56 3.51 6.25
N THR A 63 -6.65 3.49 7.02
CA THR A 63 -7.97 3.82 6.46
C THR A 63 -8.64 4.91 7.27
N ARG A 64 -9.18 5.90 6.58
CA ARG A 64 -9.93 7.02 7.16
C ARG A 64 -11.32 7.07 6.55
N ARG A 65 -12.33 7.29 7.39
CA ARG A 65 -13.70 7.55 6.93
C ARG A 65 -13.94 9.05 6.87
N ASP A 66 -14.52 9.50 5.76
CA ASP A 66 -15.02 10.85 5.60
C ASP A 66 -16.41 10.79 4.96
N GLY A 67 -17.43 11.12 5.76
CA GLY A 67 -18.83 10.90 5.43
C GLY A 67 -19.12 9.44 5.07
N ARG A 68 -19.54 9.22 3.81
CA ARG A 68 -19.87 7.89 3.27
C ARG A 68 -18.67 7.17 2.63
N TYR A 69 -17.54 7.86 2.50
CA TYR A 69 -16.37 7.34 1.80
C TYR A 69 -15.35 6.78 2.79
N LYS A 70 -14.71 5.67 2.38
CA LYS A 70 -13.56 5.08 3.05
C LYS A 70 -12.34 5.31 2.17
N PHE A 71 -11.42 6.12 2.65
CA PHE A 71 -10.15 6.42 2.00
C PHE A 71 -9.06 5.52 2.57
N HIS A 72 -8.13 5.15 1.71
CA HIS A 72 -6.99 4.29 2.01
C HIS A 72 -5.73 5.10 1.74
N HIS A 73 -4.80 5.02 2.68
CA HIS A 73 -3.57 5.79 2.69
C HIS A 73 -2.37 4.85 2.81
N LEU A 74 -1.30 5.13 2.08
CA LEU A 74 -0.03 4.41 2.22
C LEU A 74 0.61 4.74 3.58
N ASN A 75 1.01 3.71 4.32
CA ASN A 75 1.85 3.87 5.51
C ASN A 75 3.18 3.11 5.32
N THR A 76 4.27 3.85 5.15
CA THR A 76 5.63 3.29 5.01
C THR A 76 6.37 3.11 6.34
N GLY A 77 5.74 3.48 7.46
CA GLY A 77 6.29 3.38 8.82
C GLY A 77 6.88 1.99 9.15
N PRO A 78 6.17 0.88 8.89
CA PRO A 78 6.71 -0.47 9.13
C PRO A 78 7.99 -0.78 8.35
N LEU A 79 8.21 -0.15 7.19
CA LEU A 79 9.39 -0.37 6.35
C LEU A 79 10.57 0.49 6.79
N ARG A 80 10.33 1.73 7.23
CA ARG A 80 11.39 2.62 7.71
C ARG A 80 12.18 2.01 8.88
N HIS A 81 11.49 1.35 9.80
CA HIS A 81 12.13 0.63 10.91
C HIS A 81 13.10 -0.49 10.48
N LEU A 82 12.90 -1.07 9.29
CA LEU A 82 13.79 -2.06 8.72
C LEU A 82 14.99 -1.40 8.05
N THR A 83 14.76 -0.32 7.32
CA THR A 83 15.82 0.50 6.72
C THR A 83 16.78 0.98 7.79
N ASP A 84 16.29 1.63 8.85
CA ASP A 84 17.13 2.17 9.93
C ASP A 84 17.98 1.10 10.64
N ARG A 85 17.54 -0.16 10.62
CA ARG A 85 18.21 -1.27 11.31
C ARG A 85 19.30 -1.93 10.46
N TRP A 86 19.10 -2.02 9.14
CA TRP A 86 19.92 -2.87 8.27
C TRP A 86 20.53 -2.16 7.07
N LEU A 87 19.89 -1.10 6.58
CA LEU A 87 20.41 -0.28 5.51
C LEU A 87 21.06 0.93 6.19
N ALA A 88 22.39 0.99 6.15
CA ALA A 88 23.09 2.21 6.56
C ALA A 88 22.50 3.39 5.78
N PRO A 89 22.30 4.57 6.39
CA PRO A 89 21.92 5.75 5.64
C PRO A 89 22.93 5.92 4.49
N GLU A 90 22.45 6.18 3.28
CA GLU A 90 23.36 6.53 2.19
C GLU A 90 24.24 7.68 2.68
N PRO A 91 25.57 7.62 2.47
CA PRO A 91 26.41 8.74 2.83
C PRO A 91 25.86 9.96 2.09
N GLU A 92 25.43 10.98 2.85
CA GLU A 92 25.06 12.26 2.27
C GLU A 92 26.22 12.73 1.40
N GLU A 93 26.08 12.66 0.06
CA GLU A 93 26.95 13.41 -0.84
C GLU A 93 26.64 14.88 -0.61
N LYS A 94 27.41 15.47 0.31
CA LYS A 94 27.44 16.90 0.54
C LYS A 94 28.02 17.58 -0.72
N PRO A 95 27.35 18.60 -1.28
CA PRO A 95 27.90 19.39 -2.38
C PRO A 95 29.16 20.17 -1.98
#